data_AF-A0A8T6DU23-F1
#
_entry.id   AF-A0A8T6DU23-F1
#
_cell.length_a   1.000
_cell.length_b   1.000
_cell.length_c   1.000
_cell.angle_alpha   90.00
_cell.angle_beta   90.00
_cell.angle_gamma   90.00
#
_symmetry.space_group_name_H-M   'P 1'
#
loop_
_entity.id
_entity.type
_entity.pdbx_description
1 polymer ?
#
loop_
_entity_poly.entity_id
_entity_poly.type
_entity_poly.pdbx_seq_one_letter_code
_entity_poly.pdbx_strand_id
1 'polypeptide(L)' 'MRIVSIRETTASMRSDIRNAVIDFSQMTASVVAIVTDVVRAGKPVIGYGFSSNGRYAAGGILRERFIPRILDADPASLL' A
#
# COMPACT_ATOMS: atom_id res chain seq x y z
N MET A 1 11.81 -15.30 -9.00
CA MET A 1 10.58 -14.49 -8.85
C MET A 1 10.98 -13.03 -8.71
N ARG A 2 10.12 -12.09 -9.09
CA ARG A 2 10.37 -10.65 -8.95
C ARG A 2 9.08 -9.88 -8.71
N ILE A 3 9.20 -8.72 -8.07
CA ILE A 3 8.13 -7.72 -8.02
C ILE A 3 8.13 -6.99 -9.38
N VAL A 4 6.99 -6.99 -10.08
CA VAL A 4 6.85 -6.37 -11.40
C VAL A 4 6.13 -5.02 -11.36
N SER A 5 5.33 -4.77 -10.32
CA SER A 5 4.76 -3.45 -10.07
C SER A 5 4.27 -3.33 -8.63
N ILE A 6 4.27 -2.12 -8.10
CA ILE A 6 3.63 -1.79 -6.83
C ILE A 6 2.65 -0.65 -7.09
N ARG A 7 1.40 -0.84 -6.67
CA ARG A 7 0.33 0.16 -6.80
C ARG A 7 -0.10 0.62 -5.42
N GLU A 8 -0.37 1.91 -5.28
CA GLU A 8 -0.94 2.51 -4.08
C GLU A 8 -2.17 3.32 -4.48
N THR A 9 -3.20 3.27 -3.64
CA THR A 9 -4.32 4.21 -3.69
C THR A 9 -4.74 4.62 -2.30
N THR A 10 -5.21 5.85 -2.17
CA THR A 10 -5.85 6.33 -0.95
C THR A 10 -7.31 5.88 -0.93
N ALA A 11 -7.71 5.24 0.17
CA ALA A 11 -9.09 4.87 0.47
C ALA A 11 -9.65 5.75 1.59
N SER A 12 -10.92 6.14 1.47
CA SER A 12 -11.61 6.89 2.53
C SER A 12 -12.06 5.95 3.64
N MET A 13 -11.82 6.36 4.89
CA MET A 13 -12.38 5.76 6.10
C MET A 13 -13.21 6.78 6.89
N ARG A 14 -13.76 7.77 6.17
CA ARG A 14 -14.53 8.88 6.73
C ARG A 14 -15.74 8.34 7.49
N SER A 15 -15.92 8.82 8.72
CA SER A 15 -17.14 8.62 9.51
C SER A 15 -17.24 9.70 10.59
N ASP A 16 -18.42 9.82 11.22
CA ASP A 16 -18.69 10.83 12.26
C ASP A 16 -18.25 10.39 13.67
N ILE A 17 -17.57 9.24 13.78
CA ILE A 17 -17.07 8.76 15.07
C ILE A 17 -15.93 9.65 15.59
N ARG A 18 -15.84 9.74 16.91
CA ARG A 18 -14.80 10.50 17.60
C ARG A 18 -14.35 9.78 18.86
N ASN A 19 -13.11 10.04 19.26
CA ASN A 19 -12.60 9.67 20.58
C ASN A 19 -12.16 10.94 21.34
N ALA A 20 -11.47 10.78 22.46
CA ALA A 20 -11.03 11.90 23.30
C ALA A 20 -9.98 12.83 22.65
N VAL A 21 -9.40 12.45 21.50
CA VAL A 21 -8.27 13.16 20.87
C VAL A 21 -8.60 13.62 19.44
N ILE A 22 -9.27 12.78 18.65
CA ILE A 22 -9.55 13.05 17.22
C ILE A 22 -10.97 12.65 16.82
N ASP A 23 -11.48 13.27 15.76
CA ASP A 23 -12.59 12.75 14.96
C ASP A 23 -12.09 12.07 13.68
N PHE A 24 -12.95 11.29 13.03
CA PHE A 24 -12.62 10.50 11.85
C PHE A 24 -13.22 11.10 10.57
N SER A 25 -13.69 12.35 10.60
CA SER A 25 -14.39 12.97 9.48
C SER A 25 -13.52 13.13 8.24
N GLN A 26 -12.19 13.07 8.36
CA GLN A 26 -11.25 13.15 7.23
C GLN A 26 -10.38 11.90 7.09
N MET A 27 -10.67 10.83 7.83
CA MET A 27 -9.79 9.68 7.91
C MET A 27 -9.61 8.99 6.56
N THR A 28 -8.37 8.57 6.29
CA THR A 28 -7.98 7.82 5.09
C THR A 28 -6.99 6.71 5.45
N ALA A 29 -6.81 5.77 4.54
CA ALA A 29 -5.75 4.76 4.60
C ALA A 29 -5.14 4.57 3.21
N SER A 30 -3.85 4.21 3.15
CA SER A 30 -3.25 3.73 1.90
C SER A 30 -3.55 2.25 1.74
N VAL A 31 -3.98 1.84 0.56
CA VAL A 31 -4.11 0.45 0.13
C VAL A 31 -3.05 0.17 -0.91
N VAL A 32 -2.31 -0.92 -0.76
CA VAL A 32 -1.17 -1.28 -1.60
C VAL A 32 -1.37 -2.66 -2.22
N ALA A 33 -0.99 -2.79 -3.48
CA ALA A 33 -0.89 -4.06 -4.19
C ALA A 33 0.54 -4.26 -4.72
N ILE A 34 1.18 -5.35 -4.31
CA ILE A 34 2.51 -5.78 -4.76
C ILE A 34 2.31 -6.92 -5.75
N VAL A 35 2.53 -6.64 -7.03
CA VAL A 35 2.33 -7.60 -8.12
C VAL A 35 3.65 -8.31 -8.41
N THR A 36 3.62 -9.64 -8.47
CA THR A 36 4.80 -10.45 -8.81
C THR A 36 4.67 -11.10 -10.19
N ASP A 37 5.76 -11.66 -10.70
CA ASP A 37 5.78 -12.51 -11.91
C ASP A 37 5.34 -13.96 -11.63
N VAL A 38 5.06 -14.32 -10.38
CA VAL A 38 4.70 -15.68 -9.99
C VAL A 38 3.25 -15.95 -10.36
N VAL A 39 3.01 -17.06 -11.06
CA VAL A 39 1.66 -17.54 -11.39
C VAL A 39 1.31 -18.76 -10.52
N ARG A 40 0.10 -18.76 -9.96
CA ARG A 40 -0.50 -19.87 -9.21
C ARG A 40 -1.97 -20.01 -9.63
N ALA A 41 -2.40 -21.23 -9.94
CA ALA A 41 -3.75 -21.52 -10.43
C ALA A 41 -4.18 -20.60 -11.61
N GLY A 42 -3.25 -20.34 -12.54
CA GLY A 42 -3.49 -19.49 -13.71
C GLY A 42 -3.58 -17.99 -13.42
N LYS A 43 -3.33 -17.53 -12.19
CA LYS A 43 -3.42 -16.11 -11.80
C LYS A 43 -2.08 -15.61 -11.23
N PRO A 44 -1.73 -14.32 -11.44
CA PRO A 44 -0.56 -13.73 -10.82
C PRO A 44 -0.74 -13.66 -9.29
N VAL A 45 0.33 -13.93 -8.54
CA VAL A 45 0.37 -13.75 -7.09
C VAL A 45 0.53 -12.26 -6.79
N ILE A 46 -0.45 -11.72 -6.06
CA ILE A 46 -0.49 -10.31 -5.66
C ILE A 46 -0.60 -10.26 -4.14
N GLY A 47 0.36 -9.57 -3.49
CA GLY A 47 0.29 -9.25 -2.06
C GLY A 47 -0.50 -7.97 -1.85
N TYR A 48 -1.45 -7.98 -0.91
CA TYR A 48 -2.22 -6.80 -0.53
C TYR A 48 -1.91 -6.36 0.89
N GLY A 49 -1.92 -5.05 1.13
CA GLY A 49 -1.75 -4.47 2.46
C GLY A 49 -2.42 -3.11 2.57
N PHE A 50 -2.70 -2.67 3.80
CA PHE A 50 -3.24 -1.35 4.08
C PHE A 50 -2.75 -0.83 5.44
N SER A 51 -2.76 0.49 5.62
CA SER A 51 -2.43 1.14 6.90
C SER A 51 -3.63 1.16 7.85
N SER A 52 -3.39 0.93 9.15
CA SER A 52 -4.42 1.10 10.20
C SER A 52 -4.95 2.53 10.27
N ASN A 53 -6.10 2.70 10.93
CA ASN A 53 -6.72 4.01 11.11
C ASN A 53 -5.90 4.95 12.01
N GLY A 54 -6.21 6.25 11.95
CA GLY A 54 -5.68 7.28 12.85
C GLY A 54 -4.45 8.02 12.32
N ARG A 55 -3.80 7.52 11.26
CA ARG A 55 -2.55 8.10 10.72
C ARG A 55 -2.64 8.57 9.26
N TYR A 56 -3.83 8.48 8.66
CA TYR A 56 -4.10 8.87 7.28
C TYR A 56 -3.31 8.05 6.24
N ALA A 57 -3.68 8.22 4.97
CA ALA A 57 -2.94 7.63 3.85
C ALA A 57 -1.54 8.24 3.72
N ALA A 58 -0.58 7.40 3.36
CA ALA A 58 0.83 7.76 3.17
C ALA A 58 1.23 7.72 1.69
N GLY A 59 0.30 7.99 0.77
CA GLY A 59 0.48 7.79 -0.66
C GLY A 59 1.65 8.59 -1.26
N GLY A 60 1.88 9.84 -0.84
CA GLY A 60 3.04 10.62 -1.28
C GLY A 60 4.36 9.96 -0.89
N ILE A 61 4.50 9.60 0.38
CA ILE A 61 5.67 8.87 0.90
C ILE A 61 5.87 7.54 0.14
N LEU A 62 4.81 6.78 -0.11
CA LEU A 62 4.91 5.51 -0.83
C LEU A 62 5.35 5.73 -2.28
N ARG A 63 4.66 6.59 -3.04
CA ARG A 63 4.89 6.79 -4.49
C ARG A 63 6.19 7.52 -4.80
N GLU A 64 6.60 8.47 -3.96
CA GLU A 64 7.75 9.34 -4.26
C GLU A 64 9.06 8.80 -3.69
N ARG A 65 9.00 7.94 -2.67
CA ARG A 65 10.18 7.54 -1.91
C ARG A 65 10.40 6.03 -1.92
N PHE A 66 9.40 5.23 -1.52
CA PHE A 66 9.61 3.81 -1.23
C PHE A 66 9.39 2.91 -2.44
N ILE A 67 8.30 3.12 -3.18
CA ILE A 67 7.97 2.31 -4.36
C ILE A 67 9.10 2.35 -5.40
N PRO A 68 9.64 3.53 -5.79
CA PRO A 68 10.75 3.58 -6.76
C PRO A 68 11.97 2.79 -6.27
N ARG A 69 12.36 2.95 -5.00
CA ARG A 69 13.51 2.22 -4.43
C ARG A 69 13.37 0.70 -4.47
N ILE A 70 12.15 0.17 -4.29
CA ILE A 70 11.92 -1.28 -4.38
C ILE A 70 11.96 -1.73 -5.85
N LEU A 71 11.39 -0.96 -6.77
CA LEU A 71 11.35 -1.30 -8.20
C LEU A 71 12.72 -1.17 -8.88
N ASP A 72 13.59 -0.28 -8.38
CA ASP A 72 14.95 -0.05 -8.89
C ASP A 72 16.01 -0.98 -8.26
N ALA A 73 15.66 -1.70 -7.19
CA ALA A 73 16.57 -2.65 -6.54
C ALA A 73 16.80 -3.89 -7.41
N ASP A 74 17.97 -4.53 -7.25
CA ASP A 74 18.20 -5.86 -7.84
C ASP A 74 17.14 -6.83 -7.29
N PRO A 75 16.30 -7.47 -8.15
CA PRO A 75 15.30 -8.42 -7.70
C PRO A 75 15.85 -9.55 -6.83
N ALA A 76 17.11 -9.96 -7.04
CA ALA A 76 17.76 -11.01 -6.26
C ALA A 76 18.10 -10.56 -4.82
N SER A 77 18.10 -9.25 -4.54
CA SER A 77 18.36 -8.71 -3.20
C SER A 77 17.12 -8.58 -2.31
N LEU A 78 15.93 -8.72 -2.90
CA LEU A 78 14.64 -8.54 -2.21
C LEU A 78 14.09 -9.85 -1.62
N LEU A 79 14.73 -11.00 -1.89
CA LEU A 79 14.18 -12.35 -1.72
C LEU A 79 15.24 -13.36 -1.26
#